data_AF-A0A7G9SHC1-F1
#
_entry.id   AF-A0A7G9SHC1-F1
#
_cell.length_a   1.000
_cell.length_b   1.000
_cell.length_c   1.000
_cell.angle_alpha   90.00
_cell.angle_beta   90.00
_cell.angle_gamma   90.00
#
_symmetry.space_group_name_H-M   'P 1'
#
loop_
_entity.id
_entity.type
_entity.pdbx_description
1 polymer ?
#
loop_
_entity_poly.entity_id
_entity_poly.type
_entity_poly.pdbx_seq_one_letter_code
_entity_poly.pdbx_strand_id
1 'polypeptide(L)'
;MRHHAFAIAIGFTMIASVVSAQPDSGPLEVTSARSAAQPAPPGGPDTRYCMRVEVTGNAADPVRCWTRADWADQGVDVDRDWAKEGVRVIG
;
A
#
# COMPACT_ATOMS: atom_id res chain seq x y z
N MET A 1 -56.29 48.12 28.11
CA MET A 1 -56.19 46.68 28.41
C MET A 1 -54.91 46.15 27.79
N ARG A 2 -54.07 45.54 28.63
CA ARG A 2 -52.65 45.23 28.37
C ARG A 2 -52.54 44.01 27.45
N HIS A 3 -51.90 44.16 26.29
CA HIS A 3 -51.42 43.02 25.51
C HIS A 3 -50.03 42.66 26.01
N HIS A 4 -49.91 41.44 26.55
CA HIS A 4 -48.67 40.86 27.03
C HIS A 4 -47.80 40.46 25.82
N ALA A 5 -46.69 41.16 25.61
CA ALA A 5 -45.66 40.74 24.67
C ALA A 5 -44.82 39.62 25.32
N PHE A 6 -45.07 38.37 24.91
CA PHE A 6 -44.20 37.24 25.22
C PHE A 6 -43.00 37.27 24.26
N ALA A 7 -41.83 37.70 24.74
CA ALA A 7 -40.57 37.53 24.03
C ALA A 7 -39.90 36.24 24.53
N ILE A 8 -39.94 35.19 23.70
CA ILE A 8 -39.21 33.93 23.92
C ILE A 8 -37.81 34.12 23.36
N ALA A 9 -36.82 34.31 24.24
CA ALA A 9 -35.41 34.35 23.88
C ALA A 9 -34.90 32.91 23.64
N ILE A 10 -34.68 32.55 22.37
CA ILE A 10 -34.12 31.25 21.99
C ILE A 10 -32.59 31.31 22.17
N GLY A 11 -32.09 30.44 23.04
CA GLY A 11 -30.68 30.36 23.44
C GLY A 11 -29.74 29.92 22.32
N PHE A 12 -28.54 30.49 22.33
CA PHE A 12 -27.42 30.09 21.49
C PHE A 12 -26.54 29.10 22.29
N THR A 13 -26.57 27.82 21.90
CA THR A 13 -25.71 26.77 22.44
C THR A 13 -24.31 26.88 21.83
N MET A 14 -23.31 27.13 22.67
CA MET A 14 -21.89 27.08 22.29
C MET A 14 -21.48 25.62 22.06
N ILE A 15 -21.21 25.26 20.82
CA ILE A 15 -20.56 23.99 20.45
C ILE A 15 -19.08 24.06 20.85
N ALA A 16 -18.66 23.23 21.80
CA ALA A 16 -17.26 23.07 22.17
C ALA A 16 -16.57 22.15 21.14
N SER A 17 -15.46 22.62 20.58
CA SER A 17 -14.65 21.90 19.61
C SER A 17 -14.01 20.65 20.24
N VAL A 18 -14.27 19.48 19.66
CA VAL A 18 -13.52 18.26 19.98
C VAL A 18 -12.13 18.36 19.35
N VAL A 19 -11.08 18.47 20.17
CA VAL A 19 -9.69 18.33 19.71
C VAL A 19 -9.44 16.85 19.50
N SER A 20 -9.46 16.41 18.24
CA SER A 20 -8.94 15.11 17.84
C SER A 20 -7.41 15.15 17.97
N ALA A 21 -6.86 14.37 18.92
CA ALA A 21 -5.43 14.10 18.96
C ALA A 21 -5.01 13.48 17.63
N GLN A 22 -4.15 14.18 16.88
CA GLN A 22 -3.62 13.70 15.61
C GLN A 22 -2.72 12.48 15.89
N PRO A 23 -2.81 11.39 15.10
CA PRO A 23 -1.88 10.30 15.22
C PRO A 23 -0.47 10.80 14.88
N ASP A 24 0.46 10.47 15.77
CA ASP A 24 1.89 10.69 15.65
C ASP A 24 2.36 10.22 14.26
N SER A 25 2.55 11.17 13.35
CA SER A 25 3.13 10.92 12.04
C SER A 25 4.64 10.86 12.22
N GLY A 26 5.12 9.86 12.96
CA GLY A 26 6.51 9.45 12.86
C GLY A 26 6.81 9.15 11.38
N PRO A 27 8.01 9.46 10.88
CA PRO A 27 8.37 9.09 9.52
C PRO A 27 8.23 7.57 9.43
N LEU A 28 7.19 7.12 8.74
CA LEU A 28 7.17 5.79 8.18
C LEU A 28 8.35 5.79 7.22
N GLU A 29 9.51 5.32 7.69
CA GLU A 29 10.53 4.78 6.81
C GLU A 29 9.88 3.61 6.10
N VAL A 30 9.11 3.92 5.07
CA VAL A 30 8.90 3.04 3.93
C VAL A 30 10.30 2.93 3.35
N THR A 31 11.11 2.06 3.94
CA THR A 31 12.21 1.43 3.26
C THR A 31 11.55 0.52 2.23
N SER A 32 10.97 1.14 1.20
CA SER A 32 11.10 0.60 -0.13
C SER A 32 12.59 0.61 -0.36
N ALA A 33 13.23 -0.48 0.08
CA ALA A 33 14.43 -0.95 -0.55
C ALA A 33 14.06 -1.03 -2.03
N ARG A 34 14.30 0.07 -2.75
CA ARG A 34 14.58 0.04 -4.16
C ARG A 34 15.85 -0.79 -4.21
N SER A 35 15.65 -2.12 -4.18
CA SER A 35 16.70 -3.11 -4.12
C SER A 35 17.70 -2.69 -5.16
N ALA A 36 18.90 -2.34 -4.73
CA ALA A 36 20.04 -2.28 -5.63
C ALA A 36 19.95 -3.52 -6.51
N ALA A 37 20.15 -3.38 -7.83
CA ALA A 37 20.01 -4.44 -8.81
C ALA A 37 20.76 -5.71 -8.36
N GLN A 38 20.08 -6.55 -7.59
CA GLN A 38 20.63 -7.71 -6.93
C GLN A 38 20.07 -8.91 -7.66
N PRO A 39 20.89 -9.92 -7.94
CA PRO A 39 20.40 -11.15 -8.52
C PRO A 39 19.35 -11.78 -7.60
N ALA A 40 18.48 -12.60 -8.18
CA ALA A 40 17.50 -13.34 -7.40
C ALA A 40 18.18 -14.20 -6.33
N PRO A 41 17.69 -14.20 -5.07
CA PRO A 41 18.25 -15.07 -4.04
C PRO A 41 18.22 -16.55 -4.48
N PRO A 42 19.20 -17.35 -4.06
CA PRO A 42 19.17 -18.80 -4.31
C PRO A 42 17.93 -19.41 -3.65
N GLY A 43 17.35 -20.42 -4.30
CA GLY A 43 16.12 -21.07 -3.87
C GLY A 43 16.01 -22.47 -4.46
N GLY A 44 15.22 -23.32 -3.80
CA GLY A 44 14.91 -24.66 -4.27
C GLY A 44 13.86 -24.65 -5.39
N PRO A 45 13.48 -25.82 -5.92
CA PRO A 45 12.51 -25.93 -7.02
C PRO A 45 11.13 -25.38 -6.64
N ASP A 46 10.73 -25.51 -5.37
CA ASP A 46 9.44 -25.03 -4.86
C ASP A 46 9.45 -23.56 -4.41
N THR A 47 10.63 -22.92 -4.43
CA THR A 47 10.79 -21.53 -4.03
C THR A 47 10.08 -20.61 -5.03
N ARG A 48 9.17 -19.77 -4.53
CA ARG A 48 8.43 -18.79 -5.32
C ARG A 48 9.08 -17.42 -5.25
N TYR A 49 9.30 -16.87 -6.43
CA TYR A 49 9.84 -15.54 -6.67
C TYR A 49 8.67 -14.61 -6.97
N CYS A 50 8.37 -13.69 -6.05
CA CYS A 50 7.35 -12.68 -6.24
C CYS A 50 7.91 -11.49 -7.01
N MET A 51 7.41 -11.22 -8.21
CA MET A 51 7.79 -10.09 -9.04
C MET A 51 6.57 -9.26 -9.45
N ARG A 52 6.78 -7.96 -9.66
CA ARG A 52 5.81 -7.09 -10.34
C ARG A 52 5.69 -7.53 -11.80
N VAL A 53 4.46 -7.61 -12.30
CA VAL A 53 4.23 -7.83 -13.73
C VAL A 53 3.38 -6.70 -14.27
N GLU A 54 3.80 -6.13 -15.39
CA GLU A 54 2.95 -5.20 -16.12
C GLU A 54 1.87 -5.99 -16.84
N VAL A 55 0.61 -5.76 -16.50
CA VAL A 55 -0.53 -6.30 -17.24
C VAL A 55 -1.14 -5.15 -18.01
N THR A 56 -1.08 -5.20 -19.34
CA THR A 56 -1.68 -4.18 -20.20
C THR A 56 -3.15 -3.98 -19.83
N GLY A 57 -3.52 -2.75 -19.50
CA GLY A 57 -4.89 -2.39 -19.12
C GLY A 57 -5.20 -2.46 -17.62
N ASN A 58 -4.22 -2.76 -16.77
CA ASN A 58 -4.37 -2.65 -15.31
C ASN A 58 -3.51 -1.50 -14.77
N ALA A 59 -4.12 -0.57 -14.03
CA ALA A 59 -3.41 0.61 -13.49
C ALA A 59 -2.53 0.27 -12.28
N ALA A 60 -2.70 -0.93 -11.71
CA ALA A 60 -1.84 -1.46 -10.67
C ALA A 60 -1.02 -2.60 -11.28
N ASP A 61 0.31 -2.58 -11.10
CA ASP A 61 1.18 -3.70 -11.46
C ASP A 61 0.96 -4.85 -10.47
N PRO A 62 0.22 -5.93 -10.83
CA PRO A 62 0.02 -7.02 -9.89
C PRO A 62 1.36 -7.69 -9.57
N VAL A 63 1.51 -8.09 -8.30
CA VAL A 63 2.62 -8.97 -7.89
C VAL A 63 2.22 -10.42 -8.14
N ARG A 64 3.02 -11.15 -8.90
CA ARG A 64 2.86 -12.59 -9.14
C ARG A 64 3.98 -13.35 -8.46
N CYS A 65 3.66 -14.47 -7.83
CA CYS A 65 4.63 -15.31 -7.12
C CYS A 65 4.64 -16.70 -7.75
N TRP A 66 5.76 -17.05 -8.37
CA TRP A 66 5.90 -18.24 -9.20
C TRP A 66 7.27 -18.88 -9.01
N THR A 67 7.37 -20.18 -9.27
CA THR A 67 8.67 -20.87 -9.24
C THR A 67 9.54 -20.39 -10.40
N ARG A 68 10.84 -20.72 -10.37
CA ARG A 68 11.72 -20.45 -11.53
C ARG A 68 11.19 -21.11 -12.80
N ALA A 69 10.63 -22.32 -12.70
CA ALA A 69 10.07 -23.03 -13.85
C ALA A 69 8.84 -22.30 -14.42
N ASP A 70 7.91 -21.92 -13.55
CA ASP A 70 6.71 -21.18 -13.96
C ASP A 70 7.06 -19.84 -14.64
N TRP A 71 8.08 -19.12 -14.14
CA TRP A 71 8.55 -17.88 -14.77
C TRP A 71 9.20 -18.12 -16.13
N ALA A 72 10.01 -19.17 -16.25
CA ALA A 72 10.63 -19.56 -17.50
C ALA A 72 9.57 -19.90 -18.57
N ASP A 73 8.45 -20.52 -18.18
CA ASP A 73 7.33 -20.81 -19.09
C ASP A 73 6.67 -19.53 -19.64
N GLN A 74 6.82 -18.39 -18.94
CA GLN A 74 6.37 -17.07 -19.41
C GLN A 74 7.47 -16.29 -20.15
N GLY A 75 8.64 -16.90 -20.36
CA GLY A 75 9.81 -16.25 -20.96
C GLY A 75 10.50 -15.23 -20.06
N VAL A 76 10.23 -15.26 -18.74
CA VAL A 76 10.87 -14.39 -17.75
C VAL A 76 12.07 -15.10 -17.15
N ASP A 77 13.23 -14.45 -17.21
CA ASP A 77 14.44 -14.95 -16.58
C ASP A 77 14.52 -14.34 -15.17
N VAL A 78 14.20 -15.15 -14.16
CA VAL A 78 14.21 -14.71 -12.76
C VAL A 78 15.55 -14.09 -12.37
N ASP A 79 16.68 -14.64 -12.82
CA ASP A 79 17.98 -14.16 -12.37
C ASP A 79 18.35 -12.80 -13.03
N ARG A 80 17.76 -12.49 -14.19
CA ARG A 80 17.90 -11.21 -14.90
C ARG A 80 16.88 -10.16 -14.47
N ASP A 81 15.62 -10.57 -14.37
CA ASP A 81 14.47 -9.66 -14.24
C ASP A 81 14.16 -9.33 -12.77
N TRP A 82 14.61 -10.15 -11.83
CA TRP A 82 14.44 -9.93 -10.39
C TRP A 82 15.03 -8.60 -9.90
N ALA A 83 16.15 -8.17 -10.46
CA ALA A 83 16.81 -6.92 -10.07
C ALA A 83 15.91 -5.69 -10.26
N LYS A 84 14.92 -5.78 -11.17
CA LYS A 84 13.97 -4.72 -11.51
C LYS A 84 12.63 -4.95 -10.82
N GLU A 85 12.11 -6.17 -10.96
CA GLU A 85 10.73 -6.48 -10.59
C GLU A 85 10.58 -7.23 -9.27
N GLY A 86 11.68 -7.69 -8.68
CA GLY A 86 11.73 -8.47 -7.46
C GLY A 86 11.07 -7.76 -6.27
N VAL A 87 10.21 -8.52 -5.58
CA VAL A 87 9.50 -8.06 -4.38
C VAL A 87 9.89 -8.89 -3.16
N ARG A 88 9.78 -10.23 -3.24
CA ARG A 88 10.10 -11.14 -2.14
C ARG A 88 10.20 -12.60 -2.56
N VAL A 89 11.00 -13.40 -1.86
CA VAL A 89 11.11 -14.84 -2.07
C VAL A 89 10.29 -15.57 -1.00
N ILE A 90 9.58 -16.63 -1.38
CA ILE A 90 8.80 -17.50 -0.49
C ILE A 90 9.34 -18.93 -0.69
N GLY A 91 9.76 -19.59 0.39
CA GLY A 91 10.29 -20.95 0.38
C GLY A 91 9.91 -21.71 1.63
#